data_AF-A0A3C0EAH2-F1
#
_entry.id   AF-A0A3C0EAH2-F1
#
_cell.length_a   1.000
_cell.length_b   1.000
_cell.length_c   1.000
_cell.angle_alpha   90.00
_cell.angle_beta   90.00
_cell.angle_gamma   90.00
#
_symmetry.space_group_name_H-M   'P 1'
#
loop_
_entity.id
_entity.type
_entity.pdbx_description
1 polymer ?
#
loop_
_entity_poly.entity_id
_entity_poly.type
_entity_poly.pdbx_seq_one_letter_code
_entity_poly.pdbx_strand_id
1 'polypeptide(L)' 'TAVFTEPQFRSKVIDLAAEDTGVEVGTIYSGVLDGRAATYIGMMRLNAENLAALLR' A
#
# COMPACT_ATOMS: atom_id res chain seq x y z
N THR A 1 6.61 -1.49 -12.46
CA THR A 1 6.26 -2.62 -11.57
C THR A 1 6.06 -2.09 -10.18
N ALA A 2 5.04 -2.55 -9.46
CA ALA A 2 4.73 -2.09 -8.12
C ALA A 2 4.61 -3.26 -7.13
N VAL A 3 5.01 -3.02 -5.89
CA VAL A 3 4.77 -3.90 -4.75
C VAL A 3 3.94 -3.16 -3.70
N PHE A 4 3.18 -3.89 -2.90
CA PHE A 4 2.27 -3.30 -1.92
C PHE A 4 2.61 -3.80 -0.52
N THR A 5 2.59 -2.91 0.45
CA THR A 5 2.79 -3.23 1.87
C THR A 5 1.73 -2.58 2.73
N GLU A 6 1.44 -3.19 3.86
CA GLU A 6 0.54 -2.61 4.85
C GLU A 6 1.25 -1.51 5.66
N PRO A 7 0.52 -0.49 6.16
CA PRO A 7 1.13 0.61 6.90
C PRO A 7 2.01 0.16 8.07
N GLN A 8 1.59 -0.86 8.82
CA GLN A 8 2.32 -1.41 9.96
C GLN A 8 3.60 -2.16 9.57
N PHE A 9 3.72 -2.58 8.31
CA PHE A 9 4.91 -3.26 7.79
C PHE A 9 5.78 -2.35 6.93
N ARG A 10 5.37 -1.09 6.74
CA ARG A 10 6.18 -0.12 6.02
C ARG A 10 7.44 0.20 6.82
N SER A 11 8.58 -0.13 6.24
CA SER A 11 9.90 0.08 6.84
C SER A 11 10.84 0.72 5.83
N LYS A 12 11.87 1.41 6.32
CA LYS A 12 12.94 1.99 5.49
C LYS A 12 13.61 0.96 4.59
N VAL A 13 13.62 -0.32 4.97
CA VAL A 13 14.20 -1.41 4.17
C VAL A 13 13.39 -1.65 2.89
N ILE A 14 12.06 -1.58 2.96
CA ILE A 14 11.19 -1.74 1.79
C ILE A 14 11.36 -0.55 0.84
N ASP A 15 11.43 0.67 1.38
CA ASP A 15 11.64 1.88 0.57
C ASP A 15 13.02 1.85 -0.12
N LEU A 16 14.08 1.40 0.56
CA LEU A 16 15.43 1.30 -0.02
C LEU A 16 15.51 0.23 -1.12
N ALA A 17 14.95 -0.96 -0.88
CA ALA A 17 14.92 -2.03 -1.88
C ALA A 17 14.13 -1.64 -3.14
N ALA A 18 13.09 -0.82 -2.96
CA ALA A 18 12.32 -0.27 -4.05
C ALA A 18 13.11 0.73 -4.89
N GLU A 19 13.88 1.62 -4.24
CA GLU A 19 14.79 2.55 -4.90
C GLU A 19 15.86 1.81 -5.72
N ASP A 20 16.50 0.79 -5.13
CA ASP A 20 17.54 -0.01 -5.79
C ASP A 20 17.02 -0.80 -7.01
N THR A 21 15.74 -1.17 -7.02
CA THR A 21 15.12 -1.99 -8.07
C THR A 21 14.26 -1.19 -9.06
N GLY A 22 14.03 0.10 -8.81
CA GLY A 22 13.14 0.94 -9.60
C GLY A 22 11.66 0.54 -9.52
N VAL A 23 11.27 -0.15 -8.43
CA VAL A 23 9.90 -0.62 -8.20
C VAL A 23 9.17 0.39 -7.33
N GLU A 24 7.91 0.71 -7.64
CA GLU A 24 7.12 1.59 -6.78
C GLU A 24 6.51 0.83 -5.60
N VAL A 25 6.48 1.45 -4.41
CA VAL A 25 5.86 0.87 -3.20
C VAL A 25 4.53 1.55 -2.92
N GLY A 26 3.45 0.81 -3.17
CA GLY A 26 2.09 1.19 -2.82
C GLY A 26 1.70 0.76 -1.42
N THR A 27 0.62 1.36 -0.92
CA THR A 27 -0.01 0.91 0.34
C THR A 27 -1.23 0.05 0.01
N ILE A 28 -1.38 -1.07 0.73
CA ILE A 28 -2.60 -1.87 0.76
C ILE A 28 -3.01 -2.07 2.21
N TYR A 29 -4.30 -2.11 2.49
CA TYR A 29 -4.84 -2.30 3.82
C TYR A 29 -5.48 -3.68 3.90
N SER A 30 -5.07 -4.52 4.85
CA SER A 30 -5.70 -5.82 5.12
C SER A 30 -6.64 -5.78 6.32
N GLY A 31 -6.50 -4.77 7.19
CA GLY A 31 -7.33 -4.56 8.37
C GLY A 31 -7.94 -3.15 8.44
N VAL A 32 -9.10 -3.05 9.07
CA VAL A 32 -9.75 -1.76 9.41
C VAL A 32 -9.12 -1.09 10.63
N LEU A 33 -8.31 -1.83 11.40
CA LEU A 33 -7.73 -1.36 12.68
C LEU A 33 -6.51 -0.46 12.49
N ASP A 34 -6.02 -0.30 11.26
CA ASP A 34 -4.82 0.48 10.92
C ASP A 34 -5.07 2.01 10.93
N GLY A 35 -6.25 2.42 11.41
CA GLY A 35 -6.59 3.80 11.77
C GLY A 35 -6.96 4.74 10.62
N ARG A 36 -6.85 4.31 9.35
CA ARG A 36 -7.16 5.17 8.17
C ARG A 36 -8.48 4.87 7.47
N ALA A 37 -9.08 3.70 7.70
CA ALA A 37 -10.36 3.34 7.10
C ALA A 37 -11.38 3.02 8.20
N ALA A 38 -12.42 3.83 8.33
CA ALA A 38 -13.46 3.67 9.35
C ALA A 38 -14.38 2.45 9.11
N THR A 39 -14.36 1.89 7.90
CA THR A 39 -15.20 0.74 7.51
C THR A 39 -14.47 -0.15 6.51
N TYR A 40 -14.90 -1.40 6.41
CA TYR A 40 -14.42 -2.36 5.41
C TYR A 40 -14.58 -1.81 3.97
N ILE A 41 -15.71 -1.16 3.67
CA ILE A 41 -15.95 -0.57 2.34
C ILE A 41 -14.99 0.61 2.08
N GLY A 42 -14.74 1.45 3.08
CA GLY A 42 -13.75 2.53 2.97
C GLY A 42 -12.35 1.99 2.69
N MET A 43 -11.96 0.90 3.36
CA MET A 43 -10.69 0.22 3.16
C MET A 43 -10.56 -0.32 1.73
N MET A 44 -11.60 -1.01 1.24
CA MET A 44 -11.59 -1.56 -0.12
C MET A 44 -11.56 -0.47 -1.19
N ARG A 45 -12.20 0.69 -0.94
CA ARG A 45 -12.11 1.85 -1.84
C ARG A 45 -10.69 2.39 -1.93
N LEU A 46 -10.02 2.62 -0.79
CA LEU A 46 -8.63 3.06 -0.76
C LEU A 46 -7.69 2.06 -1.44
N ASN A 47 -7.90 0.75 -1.23
CA ASN A 47 -7.14 -0.30 -1.91
C ASN A 47 -7.31 -0.21 -3.43
N ALA A 48 -8.54 -0.07 -3.92
CA ALA A 48 -8.83 0.03 -5.34
C ALA A 48 -8.18 1.28 -5.98
N GLU A 49 -8.22 2.42 -5.30
CA GLU A 49 -7.58 3.67 -5.74
C GLU A 49 -6.05 3.51 -5.86
N ASN A 50 -5.41 2.93 -4.85
CA ASN A 50 -3.95 2.71 -4.85
C ASN A 50 -3.52 1.71 -5.94
N LEU A 51 -4.26 0.61 -6.10
CA LEU A 51 -4.00 -0.38 -7.15
C LEU A 51 -4.15 0.27 -8.54
N ALA A 52 -5.22 1.03 -8.76
CA ALA A 52 -5.48 1.69 -10.03
C ALA A 52 -4.46 2.80 -10.35
N ALA A 53 -3.79 3.38 -9.36
CA ALA A 53 -2.74 4.39 -9.57
C ALA A 53 -1.40 3.76 -9.99
N LEU A 54 -1.06 2.58 -9.44
CA LEU A 54 0.30 2.01 -9.52
C LEU A 54 0.43 0.79 -10.46
N LEU A 55 -0.69 0.22 -10.93
CA LEU A 55 -0.72 -0.93 -11.83
C LEU A 55 -1.10 -0.60 -13.28
N ARG A 56 -1.04 0.68 -13.67
CA ARG A 56 -1.18 1.09 -15.08
C ARG A 56 0.13 0.87 -15.83
#